data_AF-A0A6P4IT66-F1
#
_entry.id   AF-A0A6P4IT66-F1
#
_cell.length_a   1.000
_cell.length_b   1.000
_cell.length_c   1.000
_cell.angle_alpha   90.00
_cell.angle_beta   90.00
_cell.angle_gamma   90.00
#
_symmetry.space_group_name_H-M   'P 1'
#
loop_
_entity.id
_entity.type
_entity.pdbx_description
1 polymer ?
#
loop_
_entity_poly.entity_id
_entity_poly.type
_entity_poly.pdbx_seq_one_letter_code
_entity_poly.pdbx_strand_id
1 'polypeptide(L)'
;MLIRLRYGRRLQTYLKIGACVLVGLCYFAFLFRESLNAYEHRERATAAELEADAEPSKQQLKLKRQQLQRQRLLIKQQGKGFAGNSSSSSVPSAPPPPSLPVSTLNPVYEYSEELHSRTERELQRRSEHLAAVCERYKLQEKYPPNPWEFFVSPGHNNLVWCNVFKAASSTWMYYFNILAGYDVKYLQRTETQPLELARKRFPRPELAELMELLPSALSFLFVRDPFERILSAYRNKLEGNKNTFYKALGTKIVHRYRNRQLGGPWPRCGPTFEEFVRFLIAEHAAGKRFDEHWAPVYSFCTPCSVNFTIIGKTETFQRDSEFIIRQAGLESLLLGLGKLPQRKQRKIGNQARSGVKSEVLVERYFADLDRSTLDQLLKIYRIDFELFDYDYRKYYDMVHPWSQEQTTAAAAVMAVQASTTTATMSSASVSVSAGNVGDVNQVT
;
A
#
# COMPACT_ATOMS: atom_id res chain seq x y z
N MET A 1 65.91 -44.43 -20.97
CA MET A 1 64.64 -44.75 -20.27
C MET A 1 63.70 -43.54 -20.05
N LEU A 2 64.13 -42.29 -20.23
CA LEU A 2 63.31 -41.08 -20.00
C LEU A 2 62.39 -40.64 -21.17
N ILE A 3 62.65 -41.08 -22.41
CA ILE A 3 61.88 -40.64 -23.59
C ILE A 3 60.52 -41.35 -23.70
N ARG A 4 60.41 -42.61 -23.26
CA ARG A 4 59.13 -43.36 -23.26
C ARG A 4 58.10 -42.85 -22.25
N LEU A 5 58.52 -42.20 -21.16
CA LEU A 5 57.62 -41.68 -20.11
C LEU A 5 56.93 -40.35 -20.48
N ARG A 6 57.52 -39.53 -21.36
CA ARG A 6 56.90 -38.27 -21.82
C ARG A 6 55.79 -38.49 -22.86
N TYR A 7 55.87 -39.53 -23.67
CA TYR A 7 54.87 -39.83 -24.69
C TYR A 7 53.54 -40.33 -24.09
N GLY A 8 53.62 -41.16 -23.04
CA GLY A 8 52.44 -41.66 -22.32
C GLY A 8 51.61 -40.58 -21.63
N ARG A 9 52.25 -39.56 -21.03
CA ARG A 9 51.51 -38.46 -20.36
C ARG A 9 50.77 -37.57 -21.35
N ARG A 10 51.34 -37.28 -22.53
CA ARG A 10 50.66 -36.47 -23.56
C ARG A 10 49.46 -37.21 -24.13
N LEU A 11 49.60 -38.50 -24.42
CA LEU A 11 48.49 -39.34 -24.89
C LEU A 11 47.35 -39.42 -23.87
N GLN A 12 47.69 -39.53 -22.58
CA GLN A 12 46.69 -39.57 -21.50
C GLN A 12 45.95 -38.23 -21.33
N THR A 13 46.64 -37.10 -21.54
CA THR A 13 45.99 -35.77 -21.57
C THR A 13 45.05 -35.63 -22.77
N TYR A 14 45.46 -36.06 -23.97
CA TYR A 14 44.59 -36.02 -25.16
C TYR A 14 43.36 -36.92 -25.00
N LEU A 15 43.50 -38.11 -24.40
CA LEU A 15 42.36 -38.99 -24.10
C LEU A 15 41.39 -38.35 -23.10
N LYS A 16 41.89 -37.65 -22.08
CA LYS A 16 41.03 -36.94 -21.11
C LYS A 16 40.29 -35.76 -21.75
N ILE A 17 40.97 -34.98 -22.59
CA ILE A 17 40.34 -33.88 -23.34
C ILE A 17 39.28 -34.44 -24.29
N GLY A 18 39.60 -35.51 -25.02
CA GLY A 18 38.64 -36.19 -25.89
C GLY A 18 37.41 -36.69 -25.15
N ALA A 19 37.59 -37.27 -23.96
CA ALA A 19 36.48 -37.70 -23.10
C ALA A 19 35.62 -36.50 -22.62
N CYS A 20 36.24 -35.39 -22.19
CA CYS A 20 35.48 -34.20 -21.78
C CYS A 20 34.70 -33.58 -22.94
N VAL A 21 35.28 -33.52 -24.14
CA VAL A 21 34.59 -33.01 -25.34
C VAL A 21 33.43 -33.93 -25.72
N LEU A 22 33.63 -35.25 -25.67
CA LEU A 22 32.56 -36.22 -25.94
C LEU A 22 31.40 -36.08 -24.95
N VAL A 23 31.68 -35.97 -23.65
CA VAL A 23 30.66 -35.75 -22.63
C VAL A 23 29.94 -34.41 -22.86
N GLY A 24 30.66 -33.35 -23.21
CA GLY A 24 30.07 -32.06 -23.55
C GLY A 24 29.14 -32.13 -24.77
N LEU A 25 29.53 -32.84 -25.82
CA LEU A 25 28.71 -33.05 -27.01
C LEU A 25 27.46 -33.90 -26.70
N CYS A 26 27.60 -34.98 -25.92
CA CYS A 26 26.46 -35.79 -25.49
C CYS A 26 25.48 -34.97 -24.62
N TYR A 27 26.00 -34.13 -23.72
CA TYR A 27 25.19 -33.27 -22.88
C TYR A 27 24.47 -32.19 -23.71
N PHE A 28 25.16 -31.57 -24.67
CA PHE A 28 24.55 -30.60 -25.58
C PHE A 28 23.46 -31.25 -26.44
N ALA A 29 23.70 -32.45 -26.98
CA ALA A 29 22.70 -33.19 -27.74
C ALA A 29 21.47 -33.56 -26.89
N PHE A 30 21.69 -33.91 -25.61
CA PHE A 30 20.60 -34.16 -24.66
C PHE A 30 19.78 -32.89 -24.40
N LEU A 31 20.42 -31.77 -24.07
CA LEU A 31 19.73 -30.49 -23.85
C LEU A 31 19.00 -30.00 -25.10
N PHE A 32 19.61 -30.16 -26.27
CA PHE A 32 18.99 -29.80 -27.54
C PHE A 32 17.74 -30.66 -27.79
N ARG A 33 17.82 -31.98 -27.56
CA ARG A 33 16.66 -32.88 -27.66
C ARG A 33 15.55 -32.50 -26.68
N GLU A 34 15.86 -32.22 -25.43
CA GLU A 34 14.87 -31.76 -24.44
C GLU A 34 14.22 -30.43 -24.85
N SER A 35 15.01 -29.49 -25.39
CA SER A 35 14.47 -28.22 -25.89
C SER A 35 13.53 -28.38 -27.09
N LEU A 36 13.82 -29.32 -28.00
CA LEU A 36 12.94 -29.64 -29.12
C LEU A 36 11.65 -30.32 -28.66
N ASN A 37 11.76 -31.28 -27.73
CA ASN A 37 10.58 -31.92 -27.14
C ASN A 37 9.68 -30.88 -26.43
N ALA A 38 10.27 -29.95 -25.68
CA ALA A 38 9.53 -28.87 -25.01
C ALA A 38 8.86 -27.91 -26.01
N TYR A 39 9.54 -27.60 -27.12
CA TYR A 39 8.98 -26.78 -28.21
C TYR A 39 7.78 -27.48 -28.87
N GLU A 40 7.90 -28.75 -29.23
CA GLU A 40 6.79 -29.51 -29.83
C GLU A 40 5.61 -29.68 -28.86
N HIS A 41 5.86 -29.86 -27.56
CA HIS A 41 4.80 -29.90 -26.55
C HIS A 41 4.05 -28.58 -26.45
N ARG A 42 4.77 -27.45 -26.54
CA ARG A 42 4.16 -26.13 -26.56
C ARG A 42 3.32 -25.91 -27.82
N GLU A 43 3.82 -26.33 -28.98
CA GLU A 43 3.11 -26.21 -30.25
C GLU A 43 1.82 -27.05 -30.26
N ARG A 44 1.88 -28.29 -29.75
CA ARG A 44 0.69 -29.13 -29.55
C ARG A 44 -0.31 -28.55 -28.55
N ALA A 45 0.17 -27.92 -27.47
CA ALA A 45 -0.69 -27.25 -26.50
C ALA A 45 -1.40 -26.03 -27.12
N THR A 46 -0.70 -25.21 -27.89
CA THR A 46 -1.31 -24.09 -28.62
C THR A 46 -2.28 -24.55 -29.71
N ALA A 47 -2.00 -25.67 -30.39
CA ALA A 47 -2.92 -26.24 -31.36
C ALA A 47 -4.19 -26.78 -30.67
N ALA A 48 -4.06 -27.43 -29.51
CA ALA A 48 -5.19 -27.90 -28.71
C ALA A 48 -6.05 -26.76 -28.12
N GLU A 49 -5.43 -25.63 -27.77
CA GLU A 49 -6.15 -24.42 -27.33
C GLU A 49 -6.93 -23.77 -28.47
N LEU A 50 -6.34 -23.69 -29.67
CA LEU A 50 -7.02 -23.19 -30.88
C LEU A 50 -8.18 -24.09 -31.32
N GLU A 51 -8.10 -25.41 -31.09
CA GLU A 51 -9.23 -26.33 -31.31
C GLU A 51 -10.29 -26.23 -30.20
N ALA A 52 -9.92 -25.84 -28.98
CA ALA A 52 -10.84 -25.67 -27.84
C ALA A 52 -11.66 -24.38 -27.89
N ASP A 53 -11.22 -23.37 -28.64
CA ASP A 53 -11.95 -22.12 -28.90
C ASP A 53 -13.00 -22.23 -30.03
N ALA A 54 -13.16 -23.41 -30.64
CA ALA A 54 -14.31 -23.71 -31.48
C ALA A 54 -15.57 -23.91 -30.61
N GLU A 55 -16.60 -23.07 -30.82
CA GLU A 55 -17.88 -23.00 -30.09
C GLU A 55 -18.36 -24.31 -29.43
N PRO A 56 -18.60 -24.34 -28.10
CA PRO A 56 -19.01 -25.57 -27.42
C PRO A 56 -20.44 -26.00 -27.82
N SER A 57 -20.54 -27.22 -28.35
CA SER A 57 -21.80 -27.87 -28.76
C SER A 57 -22.89 -27.80 -27.67
N LYS A 58 -24.14 -27.59 -28.10
CA LYS A 58 -25.37 -27.59 -27.25
C LYS A 58 -25.45 -28.77 -26.28
N GLN A 59 -24.79 -29.89 -26.61
CA GLN A 59 -24.74 -31.11 -25.80
C GLN A 59 -23.81 -30.97 -24.58
N GLN A 60 -22.67 -30.28 -24.71
CA GLN A 60 -21.77 -29.98 -23.59
C GLN A 60 -22.39 -28.98 -22.61
N LEU A 61 -23.11 -27.97 -23.12
CA LEU A 61 -23.83 -27.00 -22.29
C LEU A 61 -24.93 -27.68 -21.45
N LYS A 62 -25.61 -28.69 -22.03
CA LYS A 62 -26.63 -29.49 -21.35
C LYS A 62 -26.02 -30.37 -20.24
N LEU A 63 -24.87 -30.98 -20.50
CA LEU A 63 -24.15 -31.80 -19.52
C LEU A 63 -23.65 -30.96 -18.35
N LYS A 64 -23.08 -29.77 -18.62
CA LYS A 64 -22.60 -28.82 -17.61
C LYS A 64 -23.74 -28.29 -16.72
N ARG A 65 -24.91 -28.01 -17.31
CA ARG A 65 -26.13 -27.65 -16.55
C ARG A 65 -26.64 -28.79 -15.65
N GLN A 66 -26.60 -30.03 -16.14
CA GLN A 66 -26.99 -31.20 -15.34
C GLN A 66 -26.02 -31.47 -14.18
N GLN A 67 -24.72 -31.29 -14.39
CA GLN A 67 -23.71 -31.42 -13.34
C GLN A 67 -23.88 -30.37 -12.24
N LEU A 68 -24.13 -29.10 -12.61
CA LEU A 68 -24.42 -28.02 -11.67
C LEU A 68 -25.71 -28.25 -10.87
N GLN A 69 -26.75 -28.82 -11.49
CA GLN A 69 -27.98 -29.19 -10.79
C GLN A 69 -27.77 -30.34 -9.79
N ARG A 70 -26.98 -31.37 -10.14
CA ARG A 70 -26.62 -32.46 -9.22
C ARG A 70 -25.83 -31.94 -8.01
N GLN A 71 -24.89 -31.02 -8.23
CA GLN A 71 -24.07 -30.45 -7.16
C GLN A 71 -24.92 -29.61 -6.19
N ARG A 72 -25.90 -28.85 -6.70
CA ARG A 72 -26.86 -28.09 -5.87
C ARG A 72 -27.76 -28.99 -5.01
N LEU A 73 -28.16 -30.17 -5.52
CA LEU A 73 -28.96 -31.14 -4.77
C LEU A 73 -28.17 -31.81 -3.64
N LEU A 74 -26.87 -32.11 -3.88
CA LEU A 74 -25.99 -32.66 -2.85
C LEU A 74 -25.75 -31.68 -1.69
N ILE A 75 -25.56 -30.39 -2.00
CA ILE A 75 -25.41 -29.34 -0.97
C ILE A 75 -26.70 -29.18 -0.13
N LYS A 76 -27.87 -29.38 -0.73
CA LYS A 76 -29.16 -29.30 -0.02
C LYS A 76 -29.40 -30.47 0.93
N GLN A 77 -28.79 -31.64 0.69
CA GLN A 77 -28.90 -32.82 1.55
C GLN A 77 -27.93 -32.78 2.74
N GLN A 78 -26.81 -32.07 2.66
CA GLN A 78 -25.87 -31.90 3.78
C GLN A 78 -26.29 -30.83 4.81
N GLY A 79 -27.38 -30.08 4.56
CA GLY A 79 -27.87 -29.01 5.44
C GLY A 79 -29.02 -29.37 6.39
N LYS A 80 -29.42 -30.64 6.49
CA LYS A 80 -30.51 -31.08 7.40
C LYS A 80 -30.05 -32.23 8.30
N GLY A 81 -29.52 -31.89 9.47
CA GLY A 81 -29.26 -32.86 10.52
C GLY A 81 -28.59 -32.24 11.74
N PHE A 82 -29.40 -31.74 12.68
CA PHE A 82 -29.34 -32.00 14.13
C PHE A 82 -30.17 -30.95 14.88
N ALA A 83 -31.36 -31.35 15.33
CA ALA A 83 -32.13 -30.68 16.36
C ALA A 83 -32.45 -31.73 17.42
N GLY A 84 -32.06 -31.49 18.67
CA GLY A 84 -32.24 -32.40 19.81
C GLY A 84 -32.45 -31.63 21.10
N ASN A 85 -33.60 -31.89 21.72
CA ASN A 85 -34.25 -31.27 22.87
C ASN A 85 -33.41 -31.03 24.14
N SER A 86 -33.81 -29.98 24.86
CA SER A 86 -33.49 -29.70 26.27
C SER A 86 -34.55 -30.25 27.23
N SER A 87 -34.11 -30.85 28.34
CA SER A 87 -34.85 -30.86 29.60
C SER A 87 -33.88 -30.98 30.79
N SER A 88 -34.33 -30.45 31.92
CA SER A 88 -33.63 -29.96 33.12
C SER A 88 -33.09 -31.02 34.10
N SER A 89 -31.99 -30.70 34.81
CA SER A 89 -31.89 -30.86 36.29
C SER A 89 -30.52 -30.46 36.88
N SER A 90 -30.57 -29.55 37.86
CA SER A 90 -29.80 -29.40 39.12
C SER A 90 -28.28 -29.65 39.23
N VAL A 91 -27.61 -28.63 39.77
CA VAL A 91 -26.22 -28.50 40.24
C VAL A 91 -25.89 -29.41 41.45
N PRO A 92 -24.66 -29.94 41.55
CA PRO A 92 -23.77 -29.55 42.65
C PRO A 92 -22.35 -29.18 42.19
N SER A 93 -21.72 -28.33 43.01
CA SER A 93 -20.40 -27.70 42.87
C SER A 93 -19.23 -28.67 42.64
N ALA A 94 -18.41 -28.39 41.61
CA ALA A 94 -17.17 -29.09 41.29
C ALA A 94 -15.92 -28.24 41.66
N PRO A 95 -14.77 -28.87 41.99
CA PRO A 95 -13.55 -28.20 42.48
C PRO A 95 -12.78 -27.49 41.36
N PRO A 96 -11.80 -26.61 41.69
CA PRO A 96 -11.14 -25.76 40.69
C PRO A 96 -10.40 -26.59 39.63
N PRO A 97 -10.35 -26.11 38.37
CA PRO A 97 -9.77 -26.87 37.27
C PRO A 97 -8.25 -27.04 37.46
N PRO A 98 -7.69 -28.21 37.10
CA PRO A 98 -6.24 -28.38 37.06
C PRO A 98 -5.65 -27.43 36.00
N SER A 99 -4.60 -26.72 36.38
CA SER A 99 -3.83 -25.84 35.51
C SER A 99 -3.38 -26.60 34.26
N LEU A 100 -3.84 -26.15 33.09
CA LEU A 100 -3.39 -26.67 31.81
C LEU A 100 -1.86 -26.50 31.71
N PRO A 101 -1.13 -27.52 31.23
CA PRO A 101 0.31 -27.38 31.00
C PRO A 101 0.53 -26.32 29.93
N VAL A 102 1.39 -25.36 30.24
CA VAL A 102 1.86 -24.32 29.31
C VAL A 102 2.44 -25.03 28.09
N SER A 103 1.71 -25.00 26.98
CA SER A 103 2.20 -25.46 25.69
C SER A 103 3.34 -24.52 25.26
N THR A 104 4.57 -25.01 25.33
CA THR A 104 5.78 -24.32 24.87
C THR A 104 6.05 -24.54 23.38
N LEU A 105 5.03 -24.86 22.59
CA LEU A 105 5.14 -24.90 21.13
C LEU A 105 4.63 -23.58 20.57
N ASN A 106 5.56 -22.74 20.11
CA ASN A 106 5.24 -21.73 19.10
C ASN A 106 4.43 -22.45 18.01
N PRO A 107 3.15 -22.08 17.77
CA PRO A 107 2.40 -22.73 16.70
C PRO A 107 3.16 -22.43 15.42
N VAL A 108 3.73 -23.48 14.83
CA VAL A 108 4.14 -23.44 13.44
C VAL A 108 2.87 -23.08 12.70
N TYR A 109 2.82 -21.87 12.16
CA TYR A 109 1.72 -21.44 11.33
C TYR A 109 1.64 -22.42 10.16
N GLU A 110 0.65 -23.31 10.19
CA GLU A 110 0.41 -24.30 9.16
C GLU A 110 -0.71 -23.75 8.27
N TYR A 111 -0.34 -23.43 7.04
CA TYR A 111 -1.30 -22.98 6.03
C TYR A 111 -2.23 -24.14 5.70
N SER A 112 -3.50 -24.04 6.10
CA SER A 112 -4.51 -25.07 5.88
C SER A 112 -5.51 -24.69 4.79
N GLU A 113 -6.13 -25.69 4.16
CA GLU A 113 -7.26 -25.48 3.23
C GLU A 113 -8.40 -24.68 3.86
N GLU A 114 -8.63 -24.86 5.15
CA GLU A 114 -9.60 -24.08 5.90
C GLU A 114 -9.21 -22.60 5.97
N LEU A 115 -7.95 -22.30 6.26
CA LEU A 115 -7.43 -20.94 6.28
C LEU A 115 -7.48 -20.31 4.89
N HIS A 116 -7.16 -21.06 3.83
CA HIS A 116 -7.29 -20.64 2.45
C HIS A 116 -8.72 -20.23 2.13
N SER A 117 -9.70 -21.11 2.36
CA SER A 117 -11.13 -20.84 2.09
C SER A 117 -11.69 -19.69 2.94
N ARG A 118 -11.24 -19.53 4.19
CA ARG A 118 -11.63 -18.37 5.03
C ARG A 118 -11.06 -17.07 4.48
N THR A 119 -9.82 -17.09 4.01
CA THR A 119 -9.15 -15.91 3.42
C THR A 119 -9.81 -15.50 2.11
N GLU A 120 -10.07 -16.47 1.22
CA GLU A 120 -10.76 -16.24 -0.05
C GLU A 120 -12.13 -15.57 0.15
N ARG A 121 -12.96 -16.10 1.06
CA ARG A 121 -14.28 -15.52 1.38
C ARG A 121 -14.19 -14.09 1.90
N GLU A 122 -13.17 -13.79 2.70
CA GLU A 122 -12.94 -12.44 3.23
C GLU A 122 -12.50 -11.48 2.12
N LEU A 123 -11.59 -11.89 1.23
CA LEU A 123 -11.14 -11.08 0.10
C LEU A 123 -12.28 -10.82 -0.90
N GLN A 124 -13.12 -11.82 -1.14
CA GLN A 124 -14.32 -11.69 -1.98
C GLN A 124 -15.28 -10.63 -1.43
N ARG A 125 -15.56 -10.64 -0.12
CA ARG A 125 -16.41 -9.62 0.53
C ARG A 125 -15.85 -8.21 0.37
N ARG A 126 -14.53 -8.04 0.43
CA ARG A 126 -13.90 -6.72 0.23
C ARG A 126 -14.09 -6.21 -1.19
N SER A 127 -13.98 -7.12 -2.18
CA SER A 127 -14.24 -6.78 -3.59
C SER A 127 -15.71 -6.39 -3.81
N GLU A 128 -16.65 -7.16 -3.26
CA GLU A 128 -18.09 -6.87 -3.32
C GLU A 128 -18.44 -5.52 -2.66
N HIS A 129 -17.87 -5.24 -1.50
CA HIS A 129 -18.05 -3.96 -0.81
C HIS A 129 -17.50 -2.79 -1.62
N LEU A 130 -16.28 -2.93 -2.17
CA LEU A 130 -15.69 -1.91 -3.02
C LEU A 130 -16.59 -1.63 -4.24
N ALA A 131 -17.06 -2.67 -4.92
CA ALA A 131 -17.96 -2.53 -6.07
C ALA A 131 -19.27 -1.79 -5.70
N ALA A 132 -19.87 -2.12 -4.55
CA ALA A 132 -21.08 -1.46 -4.07
C ALA A 132 -20.86 0.04 -3.78
N VAL A 133 -19.71 0.41 -3.20
CA VAL A 133 -19.38 1.81 -2.92
C VAL A 133 -19.00 2.55 -4.20
N CYS A 134 -18.25 1.94 -5.11
CA CYS A 134 -17.96 2.49 -6.43
C CYS A 134 -19.23 2.87 -7.19
N GLU A 135 -20.22 1.97 -7.20
CA GLU A 135 -21.51 2.19 -7.86
C GLU A 135 -22.32 3.31 -7.19
N ARG A 136 -22.31 3.38 -5.86
CA ARG A 136 -22.97 4.45 -5.10
C ARG A 136 -22.45 5.85 -5.47
N TYR A 137 -21.15 5.98 -5.67
CA TYR A 137 -20.49 7.27 -5.91
C TYR A 137 -20.17 7.55 -7.39
N LYS A 138 -20.41 6.60 -8.30
CA LYS A 138 -20.11 6.71 -9.73
C LYS A 138 -18.67 7.15 -10.01
N LEU A 139 -17.73 6.64 -9.22
CA LEU A 139 -16.34 7.09 -9.23
C LEU A 139 -15.62 6.79 -10.55
N GLN A 140 -16.03 5.72 -11.25
CA GLN A 140 -15.48 5.33 -12.55
C GLN A 140 -15.66 6.41 -13.64
N GLU A 141 -16.70 7.22 -13.55
CA GLU A 141 -16.96 8.32 -14.50
C GLU A 141 -16.04 9.52 -14.25
N LYS A 142 -15.56 9.66 -13.01
CA LYS A 142 -14.76 10.79 -12.55
C LYS A 142 -13.25 10.51 -12.54
N TYR A 143 -12.86 9.25 -12.34
CA TYR A 143 -11.47 8.86 -12.13
C TYR A 143 -11.07 7.73 -13.10
N PRO A 144 -10.57 8.04 -14.31
CA PRO A 144 -10.17 7.02 -15.28
C PRO A 144 -8.95 6.22 -14.78
N PRO A 145 -8.71 5.00 -15.31
CA PRO A 145 -7.58 4.19 -14.88
C PRO A 145 -6.25 4.94 -14.95
N ASN A 146 -5.47 4.92 -13.86
CA ASN A 146 -4.14 5.51 -13.80
C ASN A 146 -3.05 4.42 -13.89
N PRO A 147 -2.52 4.10 -15.10
CA PRO A 147 -1.56 3.01 -15.26
C PRO A 147 -0.18 3.29 -14.65
N TRP A 148 0.13 4.55 -14.34
CA TRP A 148 1.46 5.01 -13.92
C TRP A 148 1.98 4.35 -12.64
N GLU A 149 1.07 3.87 -11.80
CA GLU A 149 1.37 3.28 -10.48
C GLU A 149 1.37 1.76 -10.47
N PHE A 150 1.08 1.14 -11.61
CA PHE A 150 1.00 -0.30 -11.75
C PHE A 150 2.36 -0.91 -12.08
N PHE A 151 2.59 -2.08 -11.49
CA PHE A 151 3.63 -3.01 -11.88
C PHE A 151 2.96 -4.21 -12.54
N VAL A 152 3.46 -4.57 -13.72
CA VAL A 152 2.92 -5.67 -14.52
C VAL A 152 4.00 -6.71 -14.67
N SER A 153 3.69 -7.96 -14.35
CA SER A 153 4.63 -9.08 -14.41
C SER A 153 4.01 -10.25 -15.18
N PRO A 154 4.04 -10.21 -16.52
CA PRO A 154 3.42 -11.26 -17.35
C PRO A 154 4.06 -12.64 -17.10
N GLY A 155 5.38 -12.66 -16.85
CA GLY A 155 6.13 -13.90 -16.56
C GLY A 155 5.87 -14.54 -15.20
N HIS A 156 5.02 -13.95 -14.35
CA HIS A 156 4.73 -14.45 -13.00
C HIS A 156 3.21 -14.59 -12.80
N ASN A 157 2.56 -15.39 -13.66
CA ASN A 157 1.10 -15.61 -13.66
C ASN A 157 0.28 -14.32 -13.84
N ASN A 158 0.69 -13.48 -14.81
CA ASN A 158 0.05 -12.18 -15.10
C ASN A 158 -0.19 -11.34 -13.83
N LEU A 159 0.81 -11.24 -12.96
CA LEU A 159 0.70 -10.51 -11.70
C LEU A 159 0.64 -9.00 -11.98
N VAL A 160 -0.41 -8.34 -11.48
CA VAL A 160 -0.61 -6.89 -11.64
C VAL A 160 -0.77 -6.26 -10.26
N TRP A 161 0.08 -5.31 -9.92
CA TRP A 161 0.07 -4.67 -8.60
C TRP A 161 -0.01 -3.16 -8.72
N CYS A 162 -1.01 -2.52 -8.08
CA CYS A 162 -0.98 -1.08 -7.88
C CYS A 162 -0.25 -0.71 -6.57
N ASN A 163 0.82 0.07 -6.69
CA ASN A 163 1.68 0.43 -5.57
C ASN A 163 1.11 1.57 -4.72
N VAL A 164 0.17 1.25 -3.82
CA VAL A 164 -0.30 2.22 -2.81
C VAL A 164 0.79 2.47 -1.76
N PHE A 165 1.39 3.66 -1.79
CA PHE A 165 2.43 4.02 -0.83
C PHE A 165 1.89 4.03 0.60
N LYS A 166 2.75 3.57 1.53
CA LYS A 166 2.48 3.47 2.98
C LYS A 166 1.40 2.44 3.36
N ALA A 167 0.93 1.65 2.40
CA ALA A 167 0.12 0.45 2.61
C ALA A 167 0.90 -0.78 2.12
N ALA A 168 1.81 -1.28 2.96
CA ALA A 168 2.70 -2.41 2.67
C ALA A 168 3.62 -2.29 1.43
N SER A 169 3.71 -1.12 0.81
CA SER A 169 4.48 -0.90 -0.43
C SER A 169 5.96 -1.29 -0.35
N SER A 170 6.63 -1.08 0.79
CA SER A 170 8.05 -1.44 0.93
C SER A 170 8.30 -2.95 0.76
N THR A 171 7.42 -3.79 1.29
CA THR A 171 7.57 -5.24 1.21
C THR A 171 7.25 -5.76 -0.19
N TRP A 172 6.15 -5.29 -0.80
CA TRP A 172 5.84 -5.68 -2.18
C TRP A 172 6.85 -5.14 -3.19
N MET A 173 7.40 -3.94 -2.96
CA MET A 173 8.51 -3.45 -3.78
C MET A 173 9.74 -4.36 -3.67
N TYR A 174 10.02 -4.90 -2.48
CA TYR A 174 11.09 -5.87 -2.32
C TYR A 174 10.80 -7.17 -3.07
N TYR A 175 9.57 -7.68 -3.02
CA TYR A 175 9.16 -8.86 -3.81
C TYR A 175 9.29 -8.61 -5.30
N PHE A 176 8.80 -7.49 -5.82
CA PHE A 176 8.98 -7.14 -7.23
C PHE A 176 10.46 -7.02 -7.61
N ASN A 177 11.34 -6.52 -6.74
CA ASN A 177 12.77 -6.55 -7.04
C ASN A 177 13.34 -7.97 -7.11
N ILE A 178 12.86 -8.92 -6.30
CA ILE A 178 13.24 -10.33 -6.42
C ILE A 178 12.72 -10.92 -7.74
N LEU A 179 11.45 -10.64 -8.08
CA LEU A 179 10.84 -11.05 -9.37
C LEU A 179 11.58 -10.42 -10.58
N ALA A 180 12.23 -9.27 -10.38
CA ALA A 180 13.08 -8.67 -11.40
C ALA A 180 14.42 -9.39 -11.60
N GLY A 181 14.74 -10.40 -10.77
CA GLY A 181 15.98 -11.16 -10.81
C GLY A 181 17.09 -10.61 -9.93
N TYR A 182 16.82 -9.61 -9.07
CA TYR A 182 17.84 -9.09 -8.15
C TYR A 182 18.08 -10.05 -6.97
N ASP A 183 19.35 -10.34 -6.71
CA ASP A 183 19.75 -11.16 -5.55
C ASP A 183 19.47 -10.43 -4.23
N VAL A 184 19.06 -11.20 -3.22
CA VAL A 184 18.76 -10.71 -1.87
C VAL A 184 19.94 -9.96 -1.23
N LYS A 185 21.18 -10.43 -1.42
CA LYS A 185 22.37 -9.78 -0.84
C LYS A 185 22.67 -8.46 -1.55
N TYR A 186 22.37 -8.35 -2.85
CA TYR A 186 22.46 -7.09 -3.58
C TYR A 186 21.47 -6.07 -3.02
N LEU A 187 20.19 -6.47 -2.89
CA LEU A 187 19.12 -5.60 -2.36
C LEU A 187 19.38 -5.13 -0.91
N GLN A 188 20.16 -5.87 -0.13
CA GLN A 188 20.52 -5.49 1.25
C GLN A 188 21.65 -4.45 1.35
N ARG A 189 22.45 -4.31 0.29
CA ARG A 189 23.64 -3.45 0.24
C ARG A 189 23.45 -2.23 -0.64
N THR A 190 22.59 -2.33 -1.64
CA THR A 190 22.35 -1.22 -2.57
C THR A 190 21.76 0.01 -1.86
N GLU A 191 22.19 1.18 -2.30
CA GLU A 191 21.63 2.48 -1.90
C GLU A 191 20.60 3.00 -2.90
N THR A 192 20.48 2.35 -4.07
CA THR A 192 19.48 2.69 -5.08
C THR A 192 18.08 2.49 -4.51
N GLN A 193 17.17 3.41 -4.81
CA GLN A 193 15.80 3.32 -4.32
C GLN A 193 15.10 2.06 -4.87
N PRO A 194 14.40 1.28 -4.03
CA PRO A 194 13.75 0.05 -4.48
C PRO A 194 12.77 0.25 -5.66
N LEU A 195 12.08 1.39 -5.68
CA LEU A 195 11.19 1.78 -6.78
C LEU A 195 11.97 1.96 -8.10
N GLU A 196 13.11 2.64 -8.06
CA GLU A 196 13.95 2.86 -9.25
C GLU A 196 14.46 1.53 -9.81
N LEU A 197 14.93 0.62 -8.95
CA LEU A 197 15.37 -0.71 -9.38
C LEU A 197 14.24 -1.51 -10.02
N ALA A 198 13.07 -1.58 -9.37
CA ALA A 198 11.94 -2.32 -9.91
C ALA A 198 11.50 -1.75 -11.26
N ARG A 199 11.48 -0.42 -11.43
CA ARG A 199 11.10 0.24 -12.68
C ARG A 199 12.06 0.00 -13.84
N LYS A 200 13.32 -0.38 -13.60
CA LYS A 200 14.24 -0.82 -14.66
C LYS A 200 13.78 -2.12 -15.32
N ARG A 201 13.06 -2.98 -14.60
CA ARG A 201 12.60 -4.28 -15.09
C ARG A 201 11.09 -4.34 -15.39
N PHE A 202 10.31 -3.54 -14.67
CA PHE A 202 8.87 -3.40 -14.80
C PHE A 202 8.53 -1.93 -15.12
N PRO A 203 8.70 -1.51 -16.39
CA PRO A 203 8.36 -0.16 -16.80
C PRO A 203 6.87 0.12 -16.55
N ARG A 204 6.51 1.41 -16.61
CA ARG A 204 5.10 1.79 -16.49
C ARG A 204 4.34 1.30 -17.73
N PRO A 205 3.25 0.54 -17.56
CA PRO A 205 2.47 0.06 -18.69
C PRO A 205 1.77 1.23 -19.39
N GLU A 206 1.47 1.06 -20.66
CA GLU A 206 0.50 1.91 -21.33
C GLU A 206 -0.93 1.58 -20.85
N LEU A 207 -1.86 2.51 -21.02
CA LEU A 207 -3.25 2.28 -20.60
C LEU A 207 -3.86 1.08 -21.35
N ALA A 208 -3.64 0.98 -22.66
CA ALA A 208 -4.15 -0.13 -23.47
C ALA A 208 -3.60 -1.48 -22.99
N GLU A 209 -2.28 -1.56 -22.78
CA GLU A 209 -1.60 -2.76 -22.27
C GLU A 209 -2.16 -3.18 -20.90
N LEU A 210 -2.33 -2.24 -19.97
CA LEU A 210 -2.90 -2.54 -18.66
C LEU A 210 -4.33 -3.09 -18.79
N MET A 211 -5.18 -2.45 -19.60
CA MET A 211 -6.58 -2.84 -19.77
C MET A 211 -6.74 -4.20 -20.48
N GLU A 212 -5.83 -4.55 -21.38
CA GLU A 212 -5.81 -5.85 -22.05
C GLU A 212 -5.42 -6.99 -21.09
N LEU A 213 -4.49 -6.74 -20.17
CA LEU A 213 -3.98 -7.75 -19.23
C LEU A 213 -4.91 -8.02 -18.04
N LEU A 214 -5.59 -6.97 -17.54
CA LEU A 214 -6.39 -7.04 -16.32
C LEU A 214 -7.43 -8.20 -16.26
N PRO A 215 -8.17 -8.54 -17.33
CA PRO A 215 -9.17 -9.60 -17.29
C PRO A 215 -8.63 -11.00 -16.97
N SER A 216 -7.37 -11.28 -17.28
CA SER A 216 -6.70 -12.57 -17.01
C SER A 216 -5.62 -12.47 -15.93
N ALA A 217 -5.43 -11.28 -15.35
CA ALA A 217 -4.39 -11.01 -14.36
C ALA A 217 -4.81 -11.39 -12.95
N LEU A 218 -3.83 -11.81 -12.15
CA LEU A 218 -3.94 -11.73 -10.69
C LEU A 218 -3.63 -10.28 -10.28
N SER A 219 -4.66 -9.43 -10.30
CA SER A 219 -4.52 -8.01 -9.98
C SER A 219 -4.79 -7.74 -8.50
N PHE A 220 -3.95 -6.94 -7.85
CA PHE A 220 -4.13 -6.63 -6.43
C PHE A 220 -3.61 -5.26 -6.02
N LEU A 221 -4.11 -4.79 -4.89
CA LEU A 221 -3.51 -3.70 -4.13
C LEU A 221 -3.58 -3.98 -2.63
N PHE A 222 -2.74 -3.28 -1.87
CA PHE A 222 -2.86 -3.23 -0.42
C PHE A 222 -3.36 -1.85 0.01
N VAL A 223 -4.32 -1.84 0.93
CA VAL A 223 -4.83 -0.63 1.56
C VAL A 223 -4.56 -0.64 3.04
N ARG A 224 -4.65 0.55 3.63
CA ARG A 224 -4.50 0.82 5.05
C ARG A 224 -5.57 1.83 5.44
N ASP A 225 -5.94 1.84 6.71
CA ASP A 225 -6.72 2.95 7.27
C ASP A 225 -6.15 4.29 6.75
N PRO A 226 -6.97 5.14 6.10
CA PRO A 226 -6.46 6.33 5.43
C PRO A 226 -5.67 7.26 6.35
N PHE A 227 -6.08 7.43 7.60
CA PHE A 227 -5.41 8.35 8.52
C PHE A 227 -4.16 7.75 9.15
N GLU A 228 -4.14 6.44 9.39
CA GLU A 228 -2.89 5.76 9.71
C GLU A 228 -1.87 5.84 8.56
N ARG A 229 -2.34 5.76 7.31
CA ARG A 229 -1.51 5.91 6.12
C ARG A 229 -0.88 7.31 6.05
N ILE A 230 -1.66 8.35 6.28
CA ILE A 230 -1.20 9.74 6.31
C ILE A 230 -0.20 9.98 7.45
N LEU A 231 -0.47 9.46 8.64
CA LEU A 231 0.48 9.54 9.74
C LEU A 231 1.79 8.81 9.40
N SER A 232 1.71 7.63 8.79
CA SER A 232 2.89 6.89 8.33
C SER A 232 3.70 7.68 7.30
N ALA A 233 3.04 8.40 6.38
CA ALA A 233 3.68 9.26 5.39
C ALA A 233 4.41 10.42 6.06
N TYR A 234 3.72 11.17 6.94
CA TYR A 234 4.30 12.28 7.70
C TYR A 234 5.55 11.84 8.48
N ARG A 235 5.45 10.76 9.26
CA ARG A 235 6.57 10.25 10.07
C ARG A 235 7.75 9.78 9.23
N ASN A 236 7.47 9.28 8.03
CA ASN A 236 8.51 8.80 7.13
C ASN A 236 9.20 9.93 6.37
N LYS A 237 8.47 10.98 5.99
CA LYS A 237 8.95 12.01 5.04
C LYS A 237 9.24 13.36 5.70
N LEU A 238 8.48 13.76 6.71
CA LEU A 238 8.47 15.14 7.22
C LEU A 238 8.84 15.25 8.71
N GLU A 239 8.55 14.24 9.53
CA GLU A 239 8.85 14.26 10.97
C GLU A 239 10.35 14.51 11.22
N GLY A 240 10.64 15.59 11.94
CA GLY A 240 12.00 16.01 12.27
C GLY A 240 12.83 16.48 11.07
N ASN A 241 12.23 16.62 9.87
CA ASN A 241 12.88 17.08 8.64
C ASN A 241 14.16 16.31 8.25
N LYS A 242 14.21 15.01 8.56
CA LYS A 242 15.41 14.17 8.39
C LYS A 242 15.59 13.64 6.96
N ASN A 243 14.52 13.62 6.17
CA ASN A 243 14.56 13.15 4.79
C ASN A 243 15.05 14.28 3.87
N THR A 244 16.20 14.10 3.21
CA THR A 244 16.82 15.12 2.36
C THR A 244 15.95 15.56 1.19
N PHE A 245 15.23 14.62 0.56
CA PHE A 245 14.33 14.91 -0.56
C PHE A 245 13.13 15.76 -0.14
N TYR A 246 12.52 15.44 1.01
CA TYR A 246 11.37 16.18 1.54
C TYR A 246 11.75 17.40 2.38
N LYS A 247 13.06 17.67 2.57
CA LYS A 247 13.53 18.72 3.47
C LYS A 247 13.01 20.11 3.08
N ALA A 248 13.05 20.41 1.78
CA ALA A 248 12.55 21.67 1.25
C ALA A 248 11.05 21.83 1.46
N LEU A 249 10.26 20.77 1.26
CA LEU A 249 8.83 20.78 1.52
C LEU A 249 8.53 20.98 3.01
N GLY A 250 9.21 20.25 3.89
CA GLY A 250 9.06 20.41 5.34
C GLY A 250 9.37 21.85 5.78
N THR A 251 10.46 22.42 5.28
CA THR A 251 10.82 23.82 5.51
C THR A 251 9.75 24.79 4.98
N LYS A 252 9.18 24.53 3.80
CA LYS A 252 8.10 25.35 3.22
C LYS A 252 6.83 25.32 4.08
N ILE A 253 6.45 24.16 4.60
CA ILE A 253 5.30 24.01 5.49
C ILE A 253 5.52 24.82 6.77
N VAL A 254 6.69 24.67 7.41
CA VAL A 254 7.03 25.43 8.61
C VAL A 254 6.97 26.94 8.37
N HIS A 255 7.53 27.44 7.27
CA HIS A 255 7.47 28.87 6.92
C HIS A 255 6.04 29.37 6.69
N ARG A 256 5.12 28.50 6.24
CA ARG A 256 3.73 28.87 5.96
C ARG A 256 2.90 29.05 7.23
N TYR A 257 3.16 28.24 8.26
CA TYR A 257 2.31 28.16 9.45
C TYR A 257 2.95 28.72 10.73
N ARG A 258 4.28 28.89 10.79
CA ARG A 258 4.97 29.52 11.93
C ARG A 258 5.37 30.95 11.60
N ASN A 259 5.00 31.90 12.46
CA ASN A 259 5.36 33.31 12.27
C ASN A 259 6.80 33.57 12.76
N ARG A 260 7.58 34.34 11.97
CA ARG A 260 9.03 34.59 12.19
C ARG A 260 9.31 35.58 13.34
N GLN A 261 8.29 36.23 13.87
CA GLN A 261 8.46 37.42 14.73
C GLN A 261 9.02 37.18 16.14
N LEU A 262 9.31 35.94 16.54
CA LEU A 262 9.82 35.63 17.88
C LEU A 262 11.34 35.62 18.01
N GLY A 263 12.11 36.02 17.00
CA GLY A 263 13.57 36.23 17.09
C GLY A 263 14.42 35.01 17.49
N GLY A 264 13.79 33.86 17.75
CA GLY A 264 14.43 32.64 18.20
C GLY A 264 15.04 31.83 17.05
N PRO A 265 15.98 30.92 17.35
CA PRO A 265 16.54 30.02 16.35
C PRO A 265 15.43 29.25 15.63
N TRP A 266 15.60 29.11 14.31
CA TRP A 266 14.69 28.34 13.46
C TRP A 266 14.41 26.98 14.11
N PRO A 267 13.14 26.50 14.15
CA PRO A 267 12.85 25.21 14.74
C PRO A 267 13.72 24.16 14.05
N ARG A 268 14.64 23.55 14.80
CA ARG A 268 15.59 22.56 14.26
C ARG A 268 14.88 21.28 13.81
N CYS A 269 13.60 21.16 14.11
CA CYS A 269 12.74 20.02 13.82
C CYS A 269 11.62 20.49 12.86
N GLY A 270 11.32 19.66 11.86
CA GLY A 270 10.38 19.95 10.75
C GLY A 270 8.94 20.34 11.15
N PRO A 271 8.01 20.32 10.18
CA PRO A 271 6.62 20.66 10.46
C PRO A 271 6.04 19.70 11.50
N THR A 272 5.06 20.17 12.29
CA THR A 272 4.25 19.29 13.13
C THR A 272 3.27 18.50 12.27
N PHE A 273 2.58 17.51 12.87
CA PHE A 273 1.54 16.77 12.16
C PHE A 273 0.33 17.66 11.84
N GLU A 274 -0.09 18.53 12.76
CA GLU A 274 -1.15 19.51 12.52
C GLU A 274 -0.83 20.44 11.33
N GLU A 275 0.38 21.01 11.28
CA GLU A 275 0.82 21.86 10.17
C GLU A 275 0.84 21.11 8.84
N PHE A 276 1.23 19.84 8.86
CA PHE A 276 1.16 18.98 7.68
C PHE A 276 -0.29 18.71 7.25
N VAL A 277 -1.21 18.43 8.17
CA VAL A 277 -2.63 18.24 7.87
C VAL A 277 -3.24 19.52 7.27
N ARG A 278 -2.96 20.68 7.87
CA ARG A 278 -3.39 21.98 7.34
C ARG A 278 -2.80 22.26 5.97
N PHE A 279 -1.57 21.82 5.71
CA PHE A 279 -0.97 21.86 4.38
C PHE A 279 -1.75 21.02 3.37
N LEU A 280 -2.11 19.76 3.70
CA LEU A 280 -2.90 18.92 2.81
C LEU A 280 -4.25 19.55 2.48
N ILE A 281 -4.94 20.10 3.47
CA ILE A 281 -6.22 20.81 3.30
C ILE A 281 -6.05 21.99 2.34
N ALA A 282 -5.02 22.81 2.53
CA ALA A 282 -4.76 23.96 1.69
C ALA A 282 -4.39 23.58 0.25
N GLU A 283 -3.61 22.52 0.03
CA GLU A 283 -3.26 22.06 -1.32
C GLU A 283 -4.47 21.43 -2.02
N HIS A 284 -5.34 20.72 -1.30
CA HIS A 284 -6.58 20.17 -1.85
C HIS A 284 -7.54 21.27 -2.28
N ALA A 285 -7.75 22.28 -1.44
CA ALA A 285 -8.58 23.44 -1.76
C ALA A 285 -8.05 24.22 -2.98
N ALA A 286 -6.73 24.22 -3.19
CA ALA A 286 -6.09 24.83 -4.35
C ALA A 286 -6.07 23.91 -5.59
N GLY A 287 -6.69 22.73 -5.55
CA GLY A 287 -6.75 21.79 -6.68
C GLY A 287 -5.40 21.18 -7.08
N LYS A 288 -4.41 21.19 -6.16
CA LYS A 288 -3.07 20.70 -6.48
C LYS A 288 -2.98 19.19 -6.39
N ARG A 289 -2.11 18.62 -7.24
CA ARG A 289 -1.79 17.19 -7.20
C ARG A 289 -1.04 16.86 -5.92
N PHE A 290 -1.45 15.78 -5.27
CA PHE A 290 -0.79 15.27 -4.08
C PHE A 290 0.43 14.44 -4.44
N ASP A 291 1.39 14.40 -3.51
CA ASP A 291 2.49 13.45 -3.55
C ASP A 291 1.94 12.02 -3.40
N GLU A 292 2.59 11.07 -4.07
CA GLU A 292 2.24 9.64 -4.07
C GLU A 292 2.09 9.03 -2.67
N HIS A 293 2.81 9.56 -1.67
CA HIS A 293 2.77 9.04 -0.30
C HIS A 293 1.50 9.42 0.49
N TRP A 294 0.77 10.45 0.05
CA TRP A 294 -0.48 10.89 0.69
C TRP A 294 -1.64 11.14 -0.29
N ALA A 295 -1.47 10.85 -1.58
CA ALA A 295 -2.56 10.89 -2.56
C ALA A 295 -3.67 9.89 -2.20
N PRO A 296 -4.97 10.27 -2.21
CA PRO A 296 -6.08 9.35 -1.94
C PRO A 296 -6.12 8.19 -2.92
N VAL A 297 -6.36 6.98 -2.41
CA VAL A 297 -6.31 5.73 -3.19
C VAL A 297 -7.36 5.72 -4.29
N TYR A 298 -8.56 6.25 -4.03
CA TYR A 298 -9.65 6.35 -5.01
C TYR A 298 -9.24 7.08 -6.30
N SER A 299 -8.31 8.04 -6.21
CA SER A 299 -7.79 8.81 -7.35
C SER A 299 -6.42 8.34 -7.83
N PHE A 300 -5.67 7.65 -6.97
CA PHE A 300 -4.29 7.25 -7.24
C PHE A 300 -4.22 5.91 -7.99
N CYS A 301 -4.88 4.87 -7.45
CA CYS A 301 -4.98 3.55 -8.07
C CYS A 301 -6.32 3.31 -8.78
N THR A 302 -7.27 4.24 -8.63
CA THR A 302 -8.57 4.23 -9.32
C THR A 302 -9.28 2.86 -9.29
N PRO A 303 -9.52 2.28 -8.09
CA PRO A 303 -10.04 0.93 -7.93
C PRO A 303 -11.46 0.72 -8.43
N CYS A 304 -12.21 1.80 -8.71
CA CYS A 304 -13.51 1.71 -9.35
C CYS A 304 -13.42 1.56 -10.88
N SER A 305 -12.26 1.88 -11.46
CA SER A 305 -12.00 1.82 -12.91
C SER A 305 -11.09 0.66 -13.28
N VAL A 306 -10.52 -0.02 -12.29
CA VAL A 306 -9.67 -1.20 -12.44
C VAL A 306 -10.24 -2.32 -11.60
N ASN A 307 -10.64 -3.42 -12.23
CA ASN A 307 -11.17 -4.57 -11.54
C ASN A 307 -10.05 -5.35 -10.85
N PHE A 308 -9.84 -5.08 -9.56
CA PHE A 308 -8.84 -5.76 -8.74
C PHE A 308 -9.34 -7.12 -8.28
N THR A 309 -8.57 -8.18 -8.55
CA THR A 309 -8.85 -9.53 -8.07
C THR A 309 -8.76 -9.61 -6.55
N ILE A 310 -7.78 -8.93 -5.94
CA ILE A 310 -7.53 -9.01 -4.49
C ILE A 310 -7.33 -7.61 -3.88
N ILE A 311 -8.08 -7.32 -2.82
CA ILE A 311 -7.88 -6.13 -1.97
C ILE A 311 -7.31 -6.59 -0.62
N GLY A 312 -5.98 -6.49 -0.49
CA GLY A 312 -5.26 -6.77 0.73
C GLY A 312 -5.36 -5.61 1.73
N LYS A 313 -5.34 -5.92 3.03
CA LYS A 313 -5.34 -4.93 4.10
C LYS A 313 -4.07 -5.02 4.93
N THR A 314 -3.57 -3.90 5.47
CA THR A 314 -2.35 -3.90 6.29
C THR A 314 -2.50 -4.67 7.60
N GLU A 315 -3.72 -4.72 8.13
CA GLU A 315 -4.08 -5.42 9.37
C GLU A 315 -4.03 -6.94 9.18
N THR A 316 -4.27 -7.41 7.95
CA THR A 316 -4.21 -8.83 7.56
C THR A 316 -3.05 -9.12 6.59
N PHE A 317 -2.00 -8.27 6.63
CA PHE A 317 -0.95 -8.24 5.62
C PHE A 317 -0.28 -9.59 5.38
N GLN A 318 0.10 -10.31 6.44
CA GLN A 318 0.82 -11.58 6.33
C GLN A 318 -0.03 -12.63 5.62
N ARG A 319 -1.27 -12.81 6.09
CA ARG A 319 -2.23 -13.77 5.54
C ARG A 319 -2.58 -13.45 4.09
N ASP A 320 -2.91 -12.20 3.80
CA ASP A 320 -3.32 -11.77 2.46
C ASP A 320 -2.14 -11.84 1.48
N SER A 321 -0.91 -11.51 1.92
CA SER A 321 0.28 -11.62 1.08
C SER A 321 0.62 -13.06 0.76
N GLU A 322 0.55 -13.97 1.73
CA GLU A 322 0.77 -15.39 1.48
C GLU A 322 -0.28 -15.96 0.51
N PHE A 323 -1.54 -15.56 0.65
CA PHE A 323 -2.60 -15.94 -0.29
C PHE A 323 -2.28 -15.50 -1.72
N ILE A 324 -1.88 -14.24 -1.93
CA ILE A 324 -1.49 -13.72 -3.25
C ILE A 324 -0.26 -14.48 -3.80
N ILE A 325 0.76 -14.71 -2.96
CA ILE A 325 1.98 -15.41 -3.37
C ILE A 325 1.68 -16.84 -3.82
N ARG A 326 0.79 -17.55 -3.10
CA ARG A 326 0.35 -18.90 -3.47
C ARG A 326 -0.49 -18.90 -4.74
N GLN A 327 -1.44 -17.98 -4.87
CA GLN A 327 -2.25 -17.84 -6.07
C GLN A 327 -1.41 -17.50 -7.32
N ALA A 328 -0.27 -16.84 -7.13
CA ALA A 328 0.69 -16.54 -8.17
C ALA A 328 1.69 -17.69 -8.46
N GLY A 329 1.70 -18.77 -7.67
CA GLY A 329 2.69 -19.85 -7.79
C GLY A 329 4.13 -19.42 -7.42
N LEU A 330 4.26 -18.43 -6.52
CA LEU A 330 5.54 -17.79 -6.17
C LEU A 330 6.09 -18.25 -4.81
N GLU A 331 5.59 -19.35 -4.25
CA GLU A 331 5.93 -19.82 -2.89
C GLU A 331 7.41 -20.13 -2.72
N SER A 332 7.97 -20.87 -3.68
CA SER A 332 9.37 -21.29 -3.67
C SER A 332 10.32 -20.09 -3.68
N LEU A 333 9.90 -19.00 -4.32
CA LEU A 333 10.69 -17.78 -4.47
C LEU A 333 10.51 -16.82 -3.29
N LEU A 334 9.28 -16.62 -2.81
CA LEU A 334 8.95 -15.54 -1.89
C LEU A 334 8.67 -16.02 -0.45
N LEU A 335 8.08 -17.20 -0.23
CA LEU A 335 7.84 -17.72 1.13
C LEU A 335 9.13 -18.34 1.73
N GLY A 336 10.01 -18.88 0.88
CA GLY A 336 11.33 -19.37 1.30
C GLY A 336 12.26 -18.30 1.90
N LEU A 337 11.97 -17.02 1.67
CA LEU A 337 12.76 -15.87 2.17
C LEU A 337 12.67 -15.69 3.70
N GLY A 338 11.70 -16.34 4.36
CA GLY A 338 11.55 -16.34 5.81
C GLY A 338 12.78 -16.87 6.58
N LYS A 339 13.71 -17.55 5.89
CA LYS A 339 14.99 -18.03 6.45
C LYS A 339 16.08 -16.96 6.56
N LEU A 340 15.81 -15.71 6.17
CA LEU A 340 16.79 -14.62 6.27
C LEU A 340 16.96 -14.15 7.73
N PRO A 341 18.19 -13.95 8.23
CA PRO A 341 18.42 -13.50 9.61
C PRO A 341 17.68 -12.20 9.94
N GLN A 342 17.07 -12.14 11.12
CA GLN A 342 16.19 -11.05 11.58
C GLN A 342 16.80 -9.64 11.47
N ARG A 343 18.13 -9.50 11.66
CA ARG A 343 18.87 -8.23 11.45
C ARG A 343 18.83 -7.72 10.00
N LYS A 344 18.76 -8.63 9.03
CA LYS A 344 18.65 -8.32 7.58
C LYS A 344 17.20 -8.12 7.17
N GLN A 345 16.26 -8.82 7.80
CA GLN A 345 14.83 -8.63 7.65
C GLN A 345 14.38 -7.23 8.09
N ARG A 346 15.03 -6.60 9.09
CA ARG A 346 14.73 -5.21 9.52
C ARG A 346 14.95 -4.13 8.45
N LYS A 347 15.76 -4.39 7.42
CA LYS A 347 15.89 -3.48 6.26
C LYS A 347 14.77 -3.66 5.23
N ILE A 348 14.06 -4.79 5.26
CA ILE A 348 13.09 -5.25 4.26
C ILE A 348 11.64 -5.20 4.79
N GLY A 349 11.45 -5.44 6.09
CA GLY A 349 10.16 -5.48 6.76
C GLY A 349 9.69 -4.13 7.30
N ASN A 350 8.41 -4.07 7.67
CA ASN A 350 7.73 -2.91 8.27
C ASN A 350 8.56 -2.28 9.40
N GLN A 351 9.23 -1.17 9.10
CA GLN A 351 9.92 -0.34 10.08
C GLN A 351 8.92 0.56 10.80
N ALA A 352 7.96 -0.03 11.52
CA ALA A 352 7.28 0.69 12.58
C ALA A 352 8.36 1.04 13.61
N ARG A 353 8.95 2.24 13.47
CA ARG A 353 10.20 2.68 14.13
C ARG A 353 10.19 2.58 15.67
N SER A 354 9.07 2.23 16.30
CA SER A 354 8.86 2.44 17.73
C SER A 354 8.35 1.25 18.53
N GLY A 355 7.91 0.12 17.95
CA GLY A 355 7.26 -0.96 18.73
C GLY A 355 5.98 -0.55 19.48
N VAL A 356 5.59 0.72 19.41
CA VAL A 356 4.33 1.29 19.91
C VAL A 356 3.22 0.82 18.97
N LYS A 357 2.13 0.34 19.58
CA LYS A 357 0.89 -0.02 18.88
C LYS A 357 0.44 1.15 17.99
N SER A 358 0.01 0.86 16.77
CA SER A 358 -0.35 1.88 15.75
C SER A 358 -1.37 2.86 16.32
N GLU A 359 -2.31 2.34 17.10
CA GLU A 359 -3.45 3.05 17.68
C GLU A 359 -3.00 4.12 18.68
N VAL A 360 -2.14 3.78 19.65
CA VAL A 360 -1.63 4.73 20.66
C VAL A 360 -0.85 5.88 20.01
N LEU A 361 -0.14 5.57 18.94
CA LEU A 361 0.58 6.58 18.19
C LEU A 361 -0.39 7.51 17.45
N VAL A 362 -1.41 6.94 16.80
CA VAL A 362 -2.45 7.69 16.10
C VAL A 362 -3.16 8.64 17.04
N GLU A 363 -3.60 8.16 18.20
CA GLU A 363 -4.24 8.99 19.24
C GLU A 363 -3.38 10.18 19.63
N ARG A 364 -2.09 9.97 19.89
CA ARG A 364 -1.16 11.07 20.25
C ARG A 364 -1.09 12.15 19.19
N TYR A 365 -1.05 11.78 17.92
CA TYR A 365 -0.91 12.72 16.82
C TYR A 365 -2.23 13.43 16.48
N PHE A 366 -3.35 12.73 16.59
CA PHE A 366 -4.67 13.30 16.34
C PHE A 366 -5.16 14.17 17.50
N ALA A 367 -4.62 14.01 18.71
CA ALA A 367 -4.87 14.90 19.84
C ALA A 367 -4.52 16.37 19.55
N ASP A 368 -3.54 16.63 18.67
CA ASP A 368 -3.14 17.97 18.26
C ASP A 368 -4.12 18.61 17.26
N LEU A 369 -5.08 17.85 16.69
CA LEU A 369 -6.05 18.36 15.73
C LEU A 369 -7.35 18.75 16.42
N ASP A 370 -7.98 19.82 15.93
CA ASP A 370 -9.35 20.17 16.31
C ASP A 370 -10.38 19.49 15.39
N ARG A 371 -11.66 19.51 15.81
CA ARG A 371 -12.76 18.91 15.04
C ARG A 371 -12.90 19.49 13.64
N SER A 372 -12.73 20.80 13.47
CA SER A 372 -12.84 21.49 12.18
C SER A 372 -11.77 21.02 11.20
N THR A 373 -10.54 20.83 11.68
CA THR A 373 -9.41 20.32 10.91
C THR A 373 -9.65 18.86 10.53
N LEU A 374 -10.16 18.05 11.46
CA LEU A 374 -10.55 16.66 11.17
C LEU A 374 -11.63 16.59 10.09
N ASP A 375 -12.69 17.39 10.19
CA ASP A 375 -13.77 17.44 9.20
C ASP A 375 -13.24 17.82 7.80
N GLN A 376 -12.35 18.80 7.73
CA GLN A 376 -11.72 19.20 6.47
C GLN A 376 -10.79 18.12 5.90
N LEU A 377 -10.05 17.42 6.76
CA LEU A 377 -9.23 16.28 6.35
C LEU A 377 -10.11 15.12 5.84
N LEU A 378 -11.24 14.86 6.49
CA LEU A 378 -12.21 13.85 6.06
C LEU A 378 -12.80 14.15 4.69
N LYS A 379 -13.04 15.42 4.33
CA LYS A 379 -13.48 15.76 2.96
C LYS A 379 -12.55 15.24 1.87
N ILE A 380 -11.26 15.07 2.18
CA ILE A 380 -10.24 14.57 1.25
C ILE A 380 -10.24 13.03 1.21
N TYR A 381 -10.32 12.37 2.36
CA TYR A 381 -10.06 10.92 2.46
C TYR A 381 -11.31 10.06 2.73
N ARG A 382 -12.48 10.65 2.94
CA ARG A 382 -13.72 9.92 3.28
C ARG A 382 -14.06 8.82 2.29
N ILE A 383 -13.85 9.05 1.00
CA ILE A 383 -14.09 8.03 -0.03
C ILE A 383 -13.19 6.81 0.16
N ASP A 384 -11.93 6.96 0.57
CA ASP A 384 -11.06 5.82 0.88
C ASP A 384 -11.57 5.05 2.12
N PHE A 385 -12.07 5.75 3.15
CA PHE A 385 -12.68 5.09 4.31
C PHE A 385 -13.87 4.23 3.91
N GLU A 386 -14.74 4.78 3.07
CA GLU A 386 -15.95 4.07 2.62
C GLU A 386 -15.61 2.93 1.66
N LEU A 387 -14.72 3.12 0.68
CA LEU A 387 -14.33 2.10 -0.30
C LEU A 387 -13.73 0.85 0.35
N PHE A 388 -13.02 1.02 1.46
CA PHE A 388 -12.26 -0.05 2.10
C PHE A 388 -12.81 -0.45 3.47
N ASP A 389 -14.02 -0.01 3.82
CA ASP A 389 -14.71 -0.37 5.06
C ASP A 389 -13.85 -0.10 6.31
N TYR A 390 -13.39 1.15 6.43
CA TYR A 390 -12.74 1.65 7.65
C TYR A 390 -13.67 2.60 8.38
N ASP A 391 -13.70 2.51 9.71
CA ASP A 391 -14.50 3.42 10.53
C ASP A 391 -13.73 4.72 10.81
N TYR A 392 -14.13 5.81 10.17
CA TYR A 392 -13.55 7.13 10.42
C TYR A 392 -14.08 7.77 11.71
N ARG A 393 -15.18 7.28 12.29
CA ARG A 393 -15.82 7.93 13.46
C ARG A 393 -14.95 7.86 14.70
N LYS A 394 -14.14 6.81 14.84
CA LYS A 394 -13.19 6.63 15.95
C LYS A 394 -12.22 7.81 16.13
N TYR A 395 -11.98 8.61 15.08
CA TYR A 395 -11.08 9.76 15.14
C TYR A 395 -11.69 10.97 15.85
N TYR A 396 -13.02 11.07 15.95
CA TYR A 396 -13.66 12.18 16.67
C TYR A 396 -13.45 12.11 18.19
N ASP A 397 -13.15 10.92 18.70
CA ASP A 397 -12.82 10.70 20.11
C ASP A 397 -11.35 11.02 20.42
N MET A 398 -10.52 11.15 19.37
CA MET A 398 -9.08 11.40 19.49
C MET A 398 -8.71 12.88 19.37
N VAL A 399 -9.59 13.71 18.80
CA VAL A 399 -9.36 15.15 18.61
C VAL A 399 -9.85 15.94 19.80
N HIS A 400 -9.17 17.03 20.14
CA HIS A 400 -9.59 17.84 21.28
C HIS A 400 -10.90 18.60 20.95
N PRO A 401 -11.81 18.74 21.93
CA PRO A 401 -12.94 19.65 21.82
C PRO A 401 -12.40 21.06 21.59
N TRP A 402 -13.01 21.79 20.66
CA TRP A 402 -12.65 23.16 20.35
C TRP A 402 -12.65 24.01 21.63
N SER A 403 -11.51 24.52 22.10
CA SER A 403 -11.53 25.56 23.12
C SER A 403 -11.82 26.89 22.45
N GLN A 404 -12.90 27.55 22.85
CA GLN A 404 -13.26 28.91 22.45
C GLN A 404 -12.16 29.97 22.76
N GLU A 405 -11.05 29.56 23.37
CA GLU A 405 -9.95 30.44 23.82
C GLU A 405 -9.14 31.05 22.67
N GLN A 406 -9.09 30.43 21.48
CA GLN A 406 -8.37 31.05 20.36
C GLN A 406 -9.18 32.16 19.67
N THR A 407 -10.52 32.11 19.75
CA THR A 407 -11.34 33.22 19.28
C THR A 407 -11.32 34.39 20.25
N THR A 408 -11.23 34.15 21.56
CA THR A 408 -11.07 35.24 22.53
C THR A 408 -9.67 35.85 22.46
N ALA A 409 -8.62 35.08 22.19
CA ALA A 409 -7.28 35.64 21.95
C ALA A 409 -7.22 36.43 20.64
N ALA A 410 -7.78 35.92 19.54
CA ALA A 410 -7.85 36.66 18.27
C ALA A 410 -8.76 37.89 18.37
N ALA A 411 -9.93 37.79 19.01
CA ALA A 411 -10.84 38.90 19.24
C ALA A 411 -10.26 39.92 20.23
N ALA A 412 -9.50 39.49 21.25
CA ALA A 412 -8.78 40.38 22.16
C ALA A 412 -7.64 41.11 21.43
N VAL A 413 -6.89 40.44 20.57
CA VAL A 413 -5.87 41.08 19.73
C VAL A 413 -6.50 42.07 18.74
N MET A 414 -7.65 41.74 18.13
CA MET A 414 -8.39 42.68 17.28
C MET A 414 -9.01 43.85 18.07
N ALA A 415 -9.48 43.63 19.30
CA ALA A 415 -10.00 44.67 20.17
C ALA A 415 -8.90 45.62 20.67
N VAL A 416 -7.71 45.08 20.98
CA VAL A 416 -6.54 45.88 21.34
C VAL A 416 -6.08 46.73 20.17
N GLN A 417 -6.06 46.20 18.94
CA GLN A 417 -5.73 46.97 17.72
C GLN A 417 -6.77 48.04 17.36
N ALA A 418 -8.05 47.78 17.60
CA ALA A 418 -9.12 48.77 17.40
C ALA A 418 -9.04 49.92 18.43
N SER A 419 -8.70 49.61 19.69
CA SER A 419 -8.56 50.64 20.74
C SER A 419 -7.33 51.53 20.56
N THR A 420 -6.24 51.03 19.96
CA THR A 420 -5.03 51.83 19.66
C THR A 420 -5.25 52.80 18.49
N THR A 421 -6.10 52.44 17.52
CA THR A 421 -6.47 53.30 16.38
C THR A 421 -7.45 54.41 16.77
N THR A 422 -8.35 54.17 17.73
CA THR A 422 -9.19 55.24 18.29
C THR A 422 -8.43 56.23 19.18
N ALA A 423 -7.40 55.77 19.91
CA ALA A 423 -6.57 56.65 20.75
C ALA A 423 -5.67 57.60 19.93
N THR A 424 -5.25 57.20 18.73
CA THR A 424 -4.44 58.04 17.83
C THR A 424 -5.27 59.08 17.05
N MET A 425 -6.58 58.87 16.87
CA MET A 425 -7.46 59.87 16.26
C MET A 425 -7.99 60.91 17.24
N SER A 426 -7.96 60.65 18.56
CA SER A 426 -8.47 61.58 19.56
C SER A 426 -7.43 62.59 20.08
N SER A 427 -6.16 62.48 19.70
CA SER A 427 -5.08 63.41 20.12
C SER A 427 -4.73 64.49 19.08
N ALA A 428 -5.49 64.63 17.99
CA ALA A 428 -5.19 65.56 16.90
C ALA A 428 -6.22 66.71 16.73
N SER A 429 -6.85 67.18 17.82
CA SER A 429 -7.79 68.30 17.75
C SER A 429 -7.70 69.27 18.93
N VAL A 430 -6.55 69.91 19.14
CA VAL A 430 -6.47 71.16 19.91
C VAL A 430 -5.37 72.07 19.32
N SER A 431 -5.69 73.36 19.18
CA SER A 431 -4.90 74.50 18.65
C SER A 431 -4.83 74.55 17.11
N VAL A 432 -5.29 75.61 16.42
CA VAL A 432 -4.90 77.02 16.54
C VAL A 432 -6.03 77.94 16.04
N SER A 433 -6.24 79.07 16.72
CA SER A 433 -7.02 80.22 16.23
C SER A 433 -6.18 81.50 16.25
N ALA A 434 -6.34 82.29 15.17
CA ALA A 434 -6.26 83.76 15.05
C ALA A 434 -5.03 84.43 14.40
N GLY A 435 -5.35 85.18 13.31
CA GLY A 435 -4.70 86.41 12.83
C GLY A 435 -3.61 86.21 11.76
N ASN A 436 -3.48 86.98 10.67
CA ASN A 436 -4.21 88.13 10.14
C ASN A 436 -3.65 88.40 8.70
N VAL A 437 -4.52 88.83 7.78
CA VAL A 437 -4.37 89.80 6.65
C VAL A 437 -3.10 89.89 5.78
N GLY A 438 -3.32 89.89 4.45
CA GLY A 438 -2.60 90.70 3.43
C GLY A 438 -1.87 89.90 2.35
N ASP A 439 -2.42 89.64 1.16
CA ASP A 439 -2.56 90.49 -0.06
C ASP A 439 -1.53 90.15 -1.16
N VAL A 440 -2.06 89.83 -2.37
CA VAL A 440 -1.57 90.18 -3.73
C VAL A 440 -0.44 89.39 -4.46
N ASN A 441 -0.75 89.18 -5.76
CA ASN A 441 0.03 88.77 -6.96
C ASN A 441 0.34 87.28 -7.19
N GLN A 442 -0.20 86.56 -8.19
CA GLN A 442 -0.32 86.73 -9.68
C GLN A 442 0.96 86.36 -10.46
N VAL A 443 0.80 85.45 -11.44
CA VAL A 443 1.73 85.05 -12.54
C VAL A 443 2.88 84.12 -12.09
N THR A 444 3.15 82.92 -12.61
CA THR A 444 3.02 82.28 -13.94
C THR A 444 2.91 80.77 -13.76
#